data_AF-A0A139RE38-F1
#
_entry.id   AF-A0A139RE38-F1
#
_cell.length_a   1.000
_cell.length_b   1.000
_cell.length_c   1.000
_cell.angle_alpha   90.00
_cell.angle_beta   90.00
_cell.angle_gamma   90.00
#
_symmetry.space_group_name_H-M   'P 1'
#
loop_
_entity.id
_entity.type
_entity.pdbx_description
1 polymer ?
#
loop_
_entity_poly.entity_id
_entity_poly.type
_entity_poly.pdbx_seq_one_letter_code
_entity_poly.pdbx_strand_id
1 'polypeptide(L)'
;MLLELSKGGFGLVWGTYQNQGESQDYYSLNLSHKVSSYLAAGLPIIVPPSLSIASFIVDQGLGFIANNLQEVHEIVDNMTLEKYQAMTERIKTFSYLIKEGYFTKKLLVDAIYQLGIN
;
A
#
# COMPACT_ATOMS: atom_id res chain seq x y z
N MET A 1 -21.21 0.53 6.25
CA MET A 1 -19.77 0.25 6.13
C MET A 1 -19.20 0.67 4.76
N LEU A 2 -19.78 0.28 3.62
CA LEU A 2 -19.36 0.79 2.29
C LEU A 2 -19.68 2.28 2.06
N LEU A 3 -20.71 2.82 2.71
CA LEU A 3 -21.12 4.23 2.59
C LEU A 3 -20.21 5.23 3.33
N GLU A 4 -19.49 4.81 4.37
CA GLU A 4 -18.56 5.69 5.11
C GLU A 4 -17.28 5.96 4.30
N LEU A 5 -16.85 5.00 3.45
CA LEU A 5 -15.71 5.16 2.54
C LEU A 5 -15.92 6.26 1.47
N SER A 6 -17.17 6.67 1.21
CA SER A 6 -17.46 7.76 0.28
C SER A 6 -17.03 9.14 0.80
N LYS A 7 -16.68 9.26 2.09
CA LYS A 7 -16.17 10.49 2.72
C LYS A 7 -14.64 10.56 2.83
N GLY A 8 -13.94 9.51 2.40
CA GLY A 8 -12.49 9.33 2.61
C GLY A 8 -12.18 8.27 3.69
N GLY A 9 -10.95 7.75 3.69
CA GLY A 9 -10.51 6.71 4.62
C GLY A 9 -9.15 6.13 4.28
N PHE A 10 -8.60 5.30 5.16
CA PHE A 10 -7.33 4.61 4.93
C PHE A 10 -7.55 3.16 4.51
N GLY A 11 -6.76 2.71 3.54
CA GLY A 11 -6.62 1.29 3.25
C GLY A 11 -5.73 0.62 4.30
N LEU A 12 -6.32 -0.17 5.19
CA LEU A 12 -5.55 -0.91 6.19
C LEU A 12 -5.05 -2.23 5.61
N VAL A 13 -3.72 -2.37 5.48
CA VAL A 13 -3.07 -3.61 5.04
C VAL A 13 -2.63 -4.38 6.27
N TRP A 14 -3.55 -5.16 6.82
CA TRP A 14 -3.29 -5.99 8.01
C TRP A 14 -3.48 -7.47 7.73
N GLY A 15 -2.77 -8.30 8.48
CA GLY A 15 -2.95 -9.75 8.52
C GLY A 15 -3.95 -10.15 9.61
N THR A 16 -4.67 -11.25 9.40
CA THR A 16 -5.45 -11.92 10.45
C THR A 16 -4.53 -12.89 11.18
N TYR A 17 -3.74 -12.40 12.13
CA TYR A 17 -2.86 -13.27 12.89
C TYR A 17 -3.70 -14.11 13.87
N GLN A 18 -3.87 -15.40 13.58
CA GLN A 18 -4.21 -16.40 14.59
C GLN A 18 -3.08 -17.40 14.86
N ASN A 19 -2.01 -17.47 14.06
CA ASN A 19 -0.90 -18.39 14.33
C ASN A 19 0.45 -17.65 14.32
N GLN A 20 1.05 -17.56 15.51
CA GLN A 20 2.40 -17.04 15.74
C GLN A 20 3.42 -18.09 15.26
N GLY A 21 3.90 -17.99 14.02
CA GLY A 21 4.96 -18.88 13.53
C GLY A 21 5.23 -18.82 12.04
N GLU A 22 4.21 -18.74 11.19
CA GLU A 22 4.38 -18.90 9.72
C GLU A 22 4.22 -17.61 8.92
N SER A 23 3.81 -16.50 9.56
CA SER A 23 3.25 -15.34 8.85
C SER A 23 4.16 -14.11 8.76
N GLN A 24 5.18 -14.00 9.62
CA GLN A 24 6.12 -12.87 9.58
C GLN A 24 7.06 -12.94 8.37
N ASP A 25 7.61 -14.11 8.09
CA ASP A 25 8.51 -14.34 6.96
C ASP A 25 7.79 -14.16 5.62
N TYR A 26 6.51 -14.51 5.53
CA TYR A 26 5.75 -14.33 4.29
C TYR A 26 5.46 -12.85 3.97
N TYR A 27 5.15 -12.02 4.98
CA TYR A 27 4.84 -10.60 4.79
C TYR A 27 6.06 -9.78 4.36
N SER A 28 7.26 -10.20 4.77
CA SER A 28 8.53 -9.56 4.38
C SER A 28 8.98 -9.97 2.98
N LEU A 29 8.45 -11.08 2.44
CA LEU A 29 8.79 -11.60 1.12
C LEU A 29 7.75 -11.28 0.05
N ASN A 30 6.48 -11.14 0.42
CA ASN A 30 5.40 -10.98 -0.56
C ASN A 30 5.10 -9.51 -0.91
N LEU A 31 4.50 -9.28 -2.07
CA LEU A 31 3.85 -8.02 -2.43
C LEU A 31 2.34 -8.17 -2.25
N SER A 32 1.80 -7.56 -1.19
CA SER A 32 0.39 -7.71 -0.85
C SER A 32 -0.54 -7.08 -1.90
N HIS A 33 -1.45 -7.87 -2.46
CA HIS A 33 -2.51 -7.39 -3.36
C HIS A 33 -3.46 -6.37 -2.70
N LYS A 34 -3.52 -6.31 -1.36
CA LYS A 34 -4.29 -5.27 -0.66
C LYS A 34 -3.71 -3.88 -0.95
N VAL A 35 -2.38 -3.77 -1.01
CA VAL A 35 -1.70 -2.50 -1.32
C VAL A 35 -2.12 -1.98 -2.69
N SER A 36 -2.02 -2.83 -3.72
CA SER A 36 -2.41 -2.41 -5.08
C SER A 36 -3.89 -2.05 -5.16
N SER A 37 -4.76 -2.77 -4.46
CA SER A 37 -6.20 -2.52 -4.44
C SER A 37 -6.55 -1.15 -3.86
N TYR A 38 -5.97 -0.79 -2.72
CA TYR A 38 -6.22 0.50 -2.08
C TYR A 38 -5.62 1.67 -2.85
N LEU A 39 -4.38 1.53 -3.34
CA LEU A 39 -3.76 2.57 -4.16
C LEU A 39 -4.50 2.77 -5.49
N ALA A 40 -4.98 1.69 -6.12
CA ALA A 40 -5.86 1.78 -7.28
C ALA A 40 -7.19 2.50 -6.94
N ALA A 41 -7.74 2.29 -5.75
CA ALA A 41 -8.92 3.01 -5.27
C ALA A 41 -8.64 4.49 -4.91
N GLY A 42 -7.37 4.93 -4.91
CA GLY A 42 -7.01 6.31 -4.57
C GLY A 42 -6.87 6.57 -3.07
N LEU A 43 -6.76 5.52 -2.26
CA LEU A 43 -6.72 5.62 -0.80
C LEU A 43 -5.28 5.57 -0.29
N PRO A 44 -4.89 6.47 0.64
CA PRO A 44 -3.68 6.30 1.43
C PRO A 44 -3.77 5.03 2.27
N ILE A 45 -2.62 4.42 2.57
CA ILE A 45 -2.58 3.13 3.26
C ILE A 45 -1.86 3.19 4.61
N ILE A 46 -2.22 2.29 5.52
CA ILE A 46 -1.48 2.06 6.77
C ILE A 46 -1.07 0.59 6.79
N VAL A 47 0.22 0.34 7.01
CA VAL A 47 0.84 -0.99 6.87
C VAL A 47 1.69 -1.35 8.09
N PRO A 48 1.88 -2.64 8.41
CA PRO A 48 2.84 -3.05 9.43
C PRO A 48 4.28 -2.85 8.97
N PRO A 49 5.24 -2.66 9.90
CA PRO A 49 6.66 -2.51 9.56
C PRO A 49 7.26 -3.75 8.88
N SER A 50 6.65 -4.92 9.08
CA SER A 50 7.12 -6.18 8.49
C SER A 50 6.78 -6.34 7.00
N LEU A 51 5.94 -5.47 6.43
CA LEU A 51 5.60 -5.56 5.01
C LEU A 51 6.83 -5.20 4.16
N SER A 52 7.13 -6.04 3.16
CA SER A 52 8.29 -5.91 2.26
C SER A 52 8.49 -4.50 1.64
N ILE A 53 7.41 -3.77 1.42
CA ILE A 53 7.39 -2.43 0.79
C ILE A 53 7.04 -1.30 1.77
N ALA A 54 7.14 -1.54 3.08
CA ALA A 54 6.78 -0.56 4.11
C ALA A 54 7.56 0.76 3.96
N SER A 55 8.89 0.69 3.77
CA SER A 55 9.73 1.90 3.57
C SER A 55 9.32 2.66 2.31
N PHE A 56 9.16 1.94 1.19
CA PHE A 56 8.73 2.53 -0.08
C PHE A 56 7.42 3.32 0.05
N ILE A 57 6.45 2.81 0.81
CA ILE A 57 5.16 3.48 1.03
C ILE A 57 5.36 4.84 1.72
N VAL A 58 6.22 4.91 2.73
CA VAL A 58 6.52 6.15 3.46
C VAL A 58 7.34 7.11 2.61
N ASP A 59 8.38 6.61 1.94
CA ASP A 59 9.29 7.40 1.11
C ASP A 59 8.57 8.07 -0.06
N GLN A 60 7.59 7.37 -0.65
CA GLN A 60 6.74 7.91 -1.72
C GLN A 60 5.56 8.73 -1.20
N GLY A 61 5.38 8.84 0.13
CA GLY A 61 4.30 9.60 0.76
C GLY A 61 2.91 9.06 0.46
N LEU A 62 2.76 7.73 0.39
CA LEU A 62 1.53 7.01 0.06
C LEU A 62 0.77 6.51 1.30
N GLY A 63 1.35 6.65 2.47
CA GLY A 63 0.80 6.08 3.69
C GLY A 63 1.72 6.16 4.89
N PHE A 64 1.39 5.35 5.90
CA PHE A 64 2.12 5.27 7.16
C PHE A 64 2.44 3.83 7.53
N ILE A 65 3.43 3.69 8.41
CA ILE A 65 3.72 2.44 9.12
C ILE A 65 3.11 2.54 10.52
N ALA A 66 2.48 1.47 10.98
CA ALA A 66 1.98 1.33 12.34
C ALA A 66 2.34 -0.06 12.90
N ASN A 67 2.85 -0.12 14.13
CA ASN A 67 3.24 -1.37 14.79
C ASN A 67 2.03 -2.16 15.31
N ASN A 68 0.93 -1.48 15.61
CA ASN A 68 -0.27 -2.07 16.20
C ASN A 68 -1.52 -1.22 15.88
N LEU A 69 -2.70 -1.72 16.21
CA LEU A 69 -3.96 -1.02 15.93
C LEU A 69 -4.14 0.27 16.74
N GLN A 70 -3.49 0.40 17.90
CA GLN A 70 -3.55 1.64 18.68
C GLN A 70 -2.87 2.80 17.91
N GLU A 71 -1.69 2.55 17.33
CA GLU A 71 -1.02 3.52 16.44
C GLU A 71 -1.84 3.83 15.19
N VAL A 72 -2.57 2.85 14.64
CA VAL A 72 -3.50 3.09 13.52
C VAL A 72 -4.57 4.12 13.93
N HIS A 73 -5.16 3.97 15.11
CA HIS A 73 -6.15 4.92 15.63
C HIS A 73 -5.53 6.31 15.80
N GLU A 74 -4.35 6.40 16.42
CA GLU A 74 -3.65 7.67 16.62
C GLU A 74 -3.33 8.38 15.30
N ILE A 75 -2.92 7.65 14.26
CA ILE A 75 -2.67 8.22 12.93
C ILE A 75 -3.95 8.81 12.34
N VAL A 76 -5.08 8.09 12.46
CA VAL A 76 -6.37 8.54 11.91
C VAL A 76 -6.90 9.75 12.68
N ASP A 77 -6.86 9.70 14.00
CA ASP A 77 -7.40 10.76 14.87
C ASP A 77 -6.62 12.08 14.75
N ASN A 78 -5.31 12.00 14.51
CA ASN A 78 -4.45 13.18 14.32
C ASN A 78 -4.28 13.59 12.84
N MET A 79 -5.05 13.00 11.92
CA MET A 79 -4.92 13.29 10.50
C MET A 79 -5.49 14.66 10.15
N THR A 80 -4.66 15.54 9.57
CA THR A 80 -5.15 16.80 9.00
C THR A 80 -5.59 16.63 7.56
N LEU A 81 -6.54 17.48 7.14
CA LEU A 81 -7.04 17.47 5.77
C LEU A 81 -5.93 17.72 4.75
N GLU A 82 -5.01 18.64 5.05
CA GLU A 82 -3.91 19.01 4.16
C GLU A 82 -2.94 17.84 3.95
N LYS A 83 -2.59 17.13 5.03
CA LYS A 83 -1.71 15.96 4.96
C LYS A 83 -2.38 14.83 4.17
N TYR A 84 -3.66 14.60 4.43
CA TYR A 84 -4.44 13.60 3.70
C TYR A 84 -4.53 13.93 2.21
N GLN A 85 -4.87 15.18 1.87
CA GLN A 85 -4.94 15.64 0.48
C GLN A 85 -3.60 15.50 -0.24
N ALA A 86 -2.50 15.88 0.41
CA ALA A 86 -1.16 15.73 -0.16
C ALA A 86 -0.82 14.27 -0.47
N MET A 87 -1.21 13.31 0.39
CA MET A 87 -1.06 11.88 0.10
C MET A 87 -1.94 11.46 -1.09
N THR A 88 -3.23 11.82 -1.09
CA THR A 88 -4.14 11.46 -2.18
C THR A 88 -3.69 12.01 -3.54
N GLU A 89 -3.08 13.20 -3.56
CA GLU A 89 -2.53 13.77 -4.79
C GLU A 89 -1.38 12.92 -5.34
N ARG A 90 -0.42 12.52 -4.49
CA ARG A 90 0.67 11.61 -4.88
C ARG A 90 0.12 10.28 -5.39
N ILE A 91 -0.91 9.77 -4.73
CA ILE A 91 -1.53 8.48 -5.06
C ILE A 91 -2.18 8.48 -6.44
N LYS A 92 -2.64 9.62 -6.98
CA LYS A 92 -3.22 9.67 -8.34
C LYS A 92 -2.28 9.07 -9.39
N THR A 93 -0.98 9.39 -9.30
CA THR A 93 0.04 8.84 -10.20
C THR A 93 0.15 7.32 -10.05
N PHE A 94 0.26 6.82 -8.82
CA PHE A 94 0.35 5.38 -8.55
C PHE A 94 -0.93 4.63 -8.95
N SER A 95 -2.09 5.21 -8.68
CA SER A 95 -3.40 4.68 -9.05
C SER A 95 -3.49 4.47 -10.57
N TYR A 96 -3.05 5.46 -11.35
CA TYR A 96 -2.98 5.36 -12.80
C TYR A 96 -2.03 4.24 -13.25
N LEU A 97 -0.79 4.22 -12.74
CA LEU A 97 0.20 3.19 -13.10
C LEU A 97 -0.29 1.77 -12.78
N ILE A 98 -0.96 1.58 -11.63
CA ILE A 98 -1.51 0.28 -11.22
C ILE A 98 -2.65 -0.12 -12.16
N LYS A 99 -3.60 0.78 -12.44
CA LYS A 99 -4.75 0.51 -13.32
C LYS A 99 -4.33 0.18 -14.76
N GLU A 100 -3.29 0.83 -15.25
CA GLU A 100 -2.72 0.56 -16.57
C GLU A 100 -1.80 -0.66 -16.61
N GLY A 101 -1.62 -1.36 -15.48
CA GLY A 101 -0.77 -2.55 -15.39
C GLY A 101 0.72 -2.26 -15.63
N TYR A 102 1.17 -1.02 -15.38
CA TYR A 102 2.53 -0.57 -15.69
C TYR A 102 3.61 -1.45 -15.06
N PHE A 103 3.51 -1.75 -13.77
CA PHE A 103 4.53 -2.54 -13.06
C PHE A 103 4.67 -3.95 -13.63
N THR A 104 3.56 -4.60 -13.96
CA THR A 104 3.55 -5.91 -14.61
C THR A 104 4.16 -5.83 -16.02
N LYS A 105 3.75 -4.85 -16.83
CA LYS A 105 4.31 -4.63 -18.17
C LYS A 105 5.82 -4.38 -18.12
N LYS A 106 6.28 -3.52 -17.21
CA LYS A 106 7.70 -3.20 -17.01
C LYS A 106 8.50 -4.44 -16.65
N LEU A 107 8.03 -5.22 -15.68
CA LEU A 107 8.68 -6.47 -15.28
C LEU A 107 8.81 -7.45 -16.44
N LEU A 108 7.75 -7.63 -17.23
CA LEU A 108 7.76 -8.53 -18.39
C LEU A 108 8.73 -8.06 -19.48
N VAL A 109 8.72 -6.77 -19.82
CA VAL A 109 9.64 -6.19 -20.81
C VAL A 109 11.09 -6.32 -20.33
N ASP A 110 11.37 -6.01 -19.07
CA ASP A 110 12.71 -6.13 -18.51
C ASP A 110 13.19 -7.58 -18.51
N ALA A 111 12.34 -8.52 -18.13
CA ALA A 111 12.69 -9.94 -18.13
C ALA A 111 13.00 -10.45 -19.54
N ILE A 112 12.20 -10.08 -20.54
CA ILE A 112 12.44 -10.44 -21.94
C ILE A 112 13.77 -9.85 -22.43
N TYR A 113 14.03 -8.58 -22.14
CA TYR A 113 15.27 -7.90 -22.51
C TYR A 113 16.50 -8.57 -21.86
N GLN A 114 16.42 -8.92 -20.58
CA GLN A 114 17.51 -9.61 -19.86
C GLN A 114 17.78 -11.02 -20.40
N LEU A 115 16.77 -11.70 -20.95
CA LEU A 115 16.91 -13.00 -21.58
C LEU A 115 17.45 -12.93 -23.02
N GLY A 116 17.61 -11.73 -23.59
CA GLY A 116 18.12 -11.53 -24.95
C GLY A 116 17.15 -11.98 -26.05
N ILE A 117 15.86 -12.11 -25.73
CA ILE A 117 14.83 -12.47 -26.69
C ILE A 117 14.37 -11.16 -27.35
N ASN A 118 14.97 -10.83 -28.50
CA ASN A 118 14.60 -9.69 -29.34
C ASN A 118 13.67 -10.11 -30.48
#